data_AF-A0A6F8ZHC1-F1
#
_entry.id   AF-A0A6F8ZHC1-F1
#
_cell.length_a   1.000
_cell.length_b   1.000
_cell.length_c   1.000
_cell.angle_alpha   90.00
_cell.angle_beta   90.00
_cell.angle_gamma   90.00
#
_symmetry.space_group_name_H-M   'P 1'
#
loop_
_entity.id
_entity.type
_entity.pdbx_description
1 polymer ?
#
loop_
_entity_poly.entity_id
_entity_poly.type
_entity_poly.pdbx_seq_one_letter_code
_entity_poly.pdbx_strand_id
1 'polypeptide(L)'
;MSGKLVFLARVMWAEKKRGRASGPRRRSHSTAYGGACPERTLLSVALAHTFQTDTVCMTFGSVWGTVMADMGAVYSLAYAVQAGVAQALEVPLSDLAVTVRQTPASGLPTVVLYDAVPGGAGLVSQLVDEGVLAQAMHLGLEPVGGACGCDADSSCYGCPRTYQNQYLHPVLRRGDALRLLERLQAVLEPEVTWRLG
;
A
#
# COMPACT_ATOMS: atom_id res chain seq x y z
N MET A 1 -20.98 0.95 -18.93
CA MET A 1 -21.22 0.58 -17.52
C MET A 1 -20.19 1.33 -16.69
N SER A 2 -20.53 2.53 -16.22
CA SER A 2 -19.61 3.42 -15.51
C SER A 2 -19.34 2.83 -14.12
N GLY A 3 -18.19 2.19 -13.96
CA GLY A 3 -17.74 1.62 -12.71
C GLY A 3 -17.41 2.75 -11.75
N LYS A 4 -18.40 3.21 -10.98
CA LYS A 4 -18.18 4.16 -9.90
C LYS A 4 -17.01 3.66 -9.06
N LEU A 5 -15.97 4.48 -8.93
CA LEU A 5 -14.98 4.33 -7.88
C LEU A 5 -15.78 4.33 -6.58
N VAL A 6 -15.95 3.17 -5.95
CA VAL A 6 -16.62 3.11 -4.65
C VAL A 6 -15.60 3.65 -3.65
N PHE A 7 -15.65 4.97 -3.46
CA PHE A 7 -15.02 5.66 -2.34
C PHE A 7 -15.70 5.18 -1.07
N LEU A 8 -15.25 4.05 -0.55
CA LEU A 8 -15.44 3.71 0.84
C LEU A 8 -14.24 4.24 1.60
N ALA A 9 -14.09 5.58 1.61
CA ALA A 9 -13.42 6.26 2.70
C ALA A 9 -14.31 6.11 3.95
N ARG A 10 -14.39 4.89 4.47
CA ARG A 10 -14.76 4.69 5.86
C ARG A 10 -13.45 4.82 6.62
N VAL A 11 -13.43 5.76 7.57
CA VAL A 11 -12.58 5.62 8.75
C VAL A 11 -13.01 4.31 9.39
N MET A 12 -12.26 3.25 9.07
CA MET A 12 -12.53 1.91 9.54
C MET A 12 -11.65 1.67 10.75
N TRP A 13 -12.29 1.25 11.83
CA TRP A 13 -11.60 0.65 12.96
C TRP A 13 -11.02 -0.70 12.51
N ALA A 14 -9.71 -0.86 12.62
CA ALA A 14 -9.04 -2.12 12.34
C ALA A 14 -8.28 -2.59 13.57
N GLU A 15 -8.87 -3.55 14.29
CA GLU A 15 -8.21 -4.23 15.40
C GLU A 15 -7.49 -5.47 14.85
N LYS A 16 -6.15 -5.44 14.76
CA LYS A 16 -5.38 -6.64 14.41
C LYS A 16 -5.40 -7.58 15.61
N LYS A 17 -6.37 -8.50 15.67
CA LYS A 17 -6.36 -9.59 16.65
C LYS A 17 -5.08 -10.41 16.48
N ARG A 18 -4.45 -10.70 17.63
CA ARG A 18 -3.15 -11.37 17.77
C ARG A 18 -2.98 -12.49 16.75
N GLY A 19 -1.98 -12.35 15.88
CA GLY A 19 -1.53 -13.46 15.03
C GLY A 19 -1.00 -14.57 15.93
N ARG A 20 -1.59 -15.77 15.84
CA ARG A 20 -1.01 -16.99 16.40
C ARG A 20 0.16 -17.35 15.47
N ALA A 21 1.40 -17.39 15.95
CA ALA A 21 2.47 -17.91 15.09
C ALA A 21 2.21 -19.41 14.88
N SER A 22 1.71 -19.76 13.69
CA SER A 22 1.46 -21.13 13.27
C SER A 22 2.61 -21.56 12.37
N GLY A 23 3.70 -21.97 12.99
CA GLY A 23 4.83 -22.65 12.33
C GLY A 23 5.12 -23.99 13.02
N PRO A 24 5.68 -24.98 12.30
CA PRO A 24 6.05 -26.26 12.91
C PRO A 24 7.06 -26.02 14.04
N ARG A 25 6.74 -26.53 15.23
CA ARG A 25 7.59 -26.41 16.44
C ARG A 25 8.85 -27.24 16.26
N ARG A 26 9.97 -26.63 15.81
CA ARG A 26 11.29 -27.26 15.95
C ARG A 26 11.65 -27.29 17.44
N ARG A 27 11.78 -28.49 17.99
CA ARG A 27 12.11 -28.70 19.41
C ARG A 27 13.58 -28.44 19.74
N SER A 28 14.42 -28.29 18.72
CA SER A 28 15.86 -28.04 18.83
C SER A 28 16.30 -26.98 17.82
N HIS A 29 17.10 -26.03 18.31
CA HIS A 29 17.84 -25.08 17.50
C HIS A 29 19.22 -24.87 18.13
N SER A 30 20.16 -24.33 17.35
CA SER A 30 21.45 -23.87 17.88
C SER A 30 21.30 -22.45 18.42
N THR A 31 21.97 -22.13 19.52
CA THR A 31 22.06 -20.77 20.04
C THR A 31 22.77 -19.86 19.02
N ALA A 32 22.64 -18.54 19.19
CA ALA A 32 23.37 -17.57 18.37
C ALA A 32 24.91 -17.74 18.41
N TYR A 33 25.42 -18.46 19.41
CA TYR A 33 26.85 -18.77 19.60
C TYR A 33 27.22 -20.18 19.10
N GLY A 34 26.33 -20.86 18.36
CA GLY A 34 26.59 -22.16 17.74
C GLY A 34 26.45 -23.38 18.65
N GLY A 35 26.14 -23.20 19.94
CA GLY A 35 25.90 -24.29 20.90
C GLY A 35 24.50 -24.89 20.82
N ALA A 36 24.28 -26.05 21.41
CA ALA A 36 22.93 -26.62 21.53
C ALA A 36 22.08 -25.81 22.51
N CYS A 37 20.86 -25.41 22.11
CA CYS A 37 19.95 -24.71 23.01
C CYS A 37 19.39 -25.69 24.08
N PRO A 38 19.61 -25.43 25.38
CA PRO A 38 19.13 -26.30 26.46
C PRO A 38 17.61 -26.24 26.62
N GLU A 39 17.00 -25.12 26.22
CA GLU A 39 15.55 -24.89 26.32
C GLU A 39 14.83 -25.55 25.14
N ARG A 40 13.91 -26.46 25.45
CA ARG A 40 13.13 -27.23 24.47
C ARG A 40 11.73 -26.64 24.26
N THR A 41 11.35 -25.68 25.09
CA THR A 41 10.04 -25.03 25.08
C THR A 41 10.16 -23.66 24.42
N LEU A 42 9.77 -23.58 23.15
CA LEU A 42 9.66 -22.31 22.45
C LEU A 42 8.28 -21.69 22.70
N LEU A 43 8.25 -20.52 23.32
CA LEU A 43 7.04 -19.71 23.45
C LEU A 43 6.91 -18.81 22.21
N SER A 44 5.88 -19.07 21.41
CA SER A 44 5.47 -18.14 20.36
C SER A 44 4.70 -16.98 20.99
N VAL A 45 5.36 -15.85 21.20
CA VAL A 45 4.71 -14.60 21.59
C VAL A 45 4.62 -13.66 20.40
N ALA A 46 3.47 -13.00 20.25
CA ALA A 46 3.31 -11.89 19.32
C ALA A 46 3.46 -10.59 20.10
N LEU A 47 4.56 -9.88 19.86
CA LEU A 47 4.75 -8.53 20.37
C LEU A 47 4.10 -7.57 19.37
N ALA A 48 3.03 -6.91 19.79
CA ALA A 48 2.32 -5.95 18.96
C ALA A 48 1.85 -4.78 19.83
N HIS A 49 1.84 -3.61 19.22
CA HIS A 49 1.24 -2.40 19.78
C HIS A 49 -0.06 -2.12 19.04
N THR A 50 -1.12 -1.84 19.79
CA THR A 50 -2.38 -1.34 19.22
C THR A 50 -2.35 0.18 19.28
N PHE A 51 -2.60 0.81 18.15
CA PHE A 51 -2.75 2.26 18.06
C PHE A 51 -4.00 2.61 17.28
N GLN A 52 -4.55 3.78 17.57
CA GLN A 52 -5.70 4.33 16.88
C GLN A 52 -5.20 5.43 15.95
N THR A 53 -5.58 5.33 14.68
CA THR A 53 -5.25 6.32 13.65
C THR A 53 -6.34 6.29 12.59
N ASP A 54 -6.49 7.41 11.87
CA ASP A 54 -7.37 7.46 10.72
C ASP A 54 -6.79 6.63 9.58
N THR A 55 -7.67 6.03 8.80
CA THR A 55 -7.27 5.22 7.65
C THR A 55 -8.12 5.57 6.44
N VAL A 56 -7.50 5.58 5.27
CA VAL A 56 -8.19 5.65 3.99
C VAL A 56 -8.03 4.31 3.29
N CYS A 57 -9.16 3.74 2.89
CA CYS A 57 -9.24 2.47 2.20
C CYS A 57 -9.67 2.71 0.75
N MET A 58 -8.80 2.36 -0.20
CA MET A 58 -9.06 2.49 -1.63
C MET A 58 -9.17 1.10 -2.27
N THR A 59 -10.26 0.88 -3.00
CA THR A 59 -10.47 -0.36 -3.76
C THR A 59 -10.69 -0.02 -5.23
N PHE A 60 -9.78 -0.48 -6.08
CA PHE A 60 -9.73 -0.09 -7.49
C PHE A 60 -10.40 -1.11 -8.42
N GLY A 61 -11.70 -1.36 -8.23
CA GLY A 61 -12.42 -2.43 -8.93
C GLY A 61 -12.34 -2.37 -10.46
N SER A 62 -12.39 -1.16 -11.05
CA SER A 62 -12.29 -0.95 -12.50
C SER A 62 -10.87 -1.16 -13.06
N VAL A 63 -9.85 -1.07 -12.21
CA VAL A 63 -8.43 -1.10 -12.64
C VAL A 63 -7.86 -2.50 -12.63
N TRP A 64 -8.36 -3.37 -11.74
CA TRP A 64 -7.91 -4.76 -11.62
C TRP A 64 -8.33 -5.64 -12.82
N GLY A 65 -9.42 -5.31 -13.53
CA GLY A 65 -9.90 -6.08 -14.67
C GLY A 65 -10.25 -7.55 -14.33
N THR A 66 -10.36 -8.41 -15.35
CA THR A 66 -10.59 -9.87 -15.23
C THR A 66 -9.37 -10.65 -14.71
N VAL A 67 -8.23 -9.98 -14.59
CA VAL A 67 -6.99 -10.58 -14.10
C VAL A 67 -7.08 -10.55 -12.58
N MET A 68 -7.05 -11.72 -11.94
CA MET A 68 -6.76 -11.78 -10.50
C MET A 68 -5.45 -11.02 -10.29
N ALA A 69 -5.52 -9.85 -9.65
CA ALA A 69 -4.40 -8.94 -9.57
C ALA A 69 -3.20 -9.67 -8.92
N ASP A 70 -2.11 -9.80 -9.68
CA ASP A 70 -0.83 -10.23 -9.14
C ASP A 70 -0.51 -9.33 -7.94
N MET A 71 -0.27 -9.92 -6.77
CA MET A 71 0.00 -9.15 -5.55
C MET A 71 1.23 -8.27 -5.72
N GLY A 72 2.21 -8.66 -6.55
CA GLY A 72 3.34 -7.79 -6.91
C GLY A 72 2.89 -6.47 -7.55
N ALA A 73 1.96 -6.54 -8.52
CA ALA A 73 1.38 -5.37 -9.16
C ALA A 73 0.55 -4.54 -8.18
N VAL A 74 -0.21 -5.19 -7.28
CA VAL A 74 -0.99 -4.51 -6.23
C VAL A 74 -0.09 -3.73 -5.28
N TYR A 75 0.99 -4.34 -4.79
CA TYR A 75 1.96 -3.65 -3.94
C TYR A 75 2.68 -2.54 -4.69
N SER A 76 3.05 -2.77 -5.95
CA SER A 76 3.69 -1.77 -6.79
C SER A 76 2.83 -0.52 -6.92
N LEU A 77 1.53 -0.68 -7.18
CA LEU A 77 0.57 0.41 -7.16
C LEU A 77 0.46 1.06 -5.78
N ALA A 78 0.29 0.27 -4.71
CA ALA A 78 0.10 0.79 -3.36
C ALA A 78 1.24 1.72 -2.90
N TYR A 79 2.50 1.35 -3.19
CA TYR A 79 3.66 2.16 -2.85
C TYR A 79 3.85 3.37 -3.78
N ALA A 80 3.43 3.29 -5.05
CA ALA A 80 3.41 4.47 -5.93
C ALA A 80 2.37 5.49 -5.45
N VAL A 81 1.18 5.01 -5.05
CA VAL A 81 0.15 5.85 -4.43
C VAL A 81 0.64 6.49 -3.13
N GLN A 82 1.32 5.72 -2.25
CA GLN A 82 1.90 6.27 -1.03
C GLN A 82 2.90 7.41 -1.34
N ALA A 83 3.76 7.23 -2.34
CA ALA A 83 4.70 8.27 -2.76
C ALA A 83 3.98 9.52 -3.26
N GLY A 84 2.96 9.36 -4.11
CA GLY A 84 2.16 10.46 -4.61
C GLY A 84 1.40 11.22 -3.52
N VAL A 85 0.85 10.51 -2.53
CA VAL A 85 0.19 11.13 -1.36
C VAL A 85 1.19 11.92 -0.52
N ALA A 86 2.39 11.38 -0.28
CA ALA A 86 3.42 12.09 0.47
C ALA A 86 3.80 13.41 -0.21
N GLN A 87 3.94 13.40 -1.55
CA GLN A 87 4.20 14.60 -2.32
C GLN A 87 3.02 15.59 -2.30
N ALA A 88 1.79 15.11 -2.49
CA ALA A 88 0.60 15.97 -2.53
C ALA A 88 0.33 16.67 -1.20
N LEU A 89 0.61 16.00 -0.08
CA LEU A 89 0.45 16.55 1.27
C LEU A 89 1.70 17.29 1.77
N GLU A 90 2.78 17.31 0.97
CA GLU A 90 4.08 17.89 1.33
C GLU A 90 4.64 17.35 2.67
N VAL A 91 4.46 16.06 2.92
CA VAL A 91 4.91 15.37 4.14
C VAL A 91 6.04 14.38 3.86
N PRO A 92 6.86 14.06 4.87
CA PRO A 92 7.81 12.96 4.75
C PRO A 92 7.09 11.65 4.41
N LEU A 93 7.64 10.88 3.46
CA LEU A 93 7.10 9.56 3.10
C LEU A 93 7.00 8.62 4.32
N SER A 94 7.89 8.80 5.31
CA SER A 94 7.90 8.06 6.57
C SER A 94 6.69 8.28 7.46
N ASP A 95 5.97 9.39 7.26
CA ASP A 95 4.82 9.78 8.08
C ASP A 95 3.53 9.12 7.59
N LEU A 96 3.59 8.49 6.42
CA LEU A 96 2.54 7.68 5.83
C LEU A 96 2.97 6.22 5.82
N ALA A 97 2.03 5.32 6.07
CA ALA A 97 2.23 3.90 5.87
C ALA A 97 1.12 3.32 5.00
N VAL A 98 1.51 2.32 4.21
CA VAL A 98 0.60 1.62 3.30
C VAL A 98 0.61 0.13 3.57
N THR A 99 -0.57 -0.48 3.49
CA THR A 99 -0.71 -1.93 3.50
C THR A 99 -1.79 -2.36 2.52
N VAL A 100 -1.75 -3.62 2.11
CA VAL A 100 -2.73 -4.21 1.21
C VAL A 100 -3.46 -5.30 1.96
N ARG A 101 -4.80 -5.25 1.94
CA ARG A 101 -5.66 -6.31 2.45
C ARG A 101 -6.59 -6.80 1.36
N GLN A 102 -6.99 -8.06 1.41
CA GLN A 102 -8.11 -8.54 0.61
C GLN A 102 -9.41 -8.22 1.34
N THR A 103 -10.34 -7.57 0.66
CA THR A 103 -11.67 -7.32 1.25
C THR A 103 -12.54 -8.57 1.08
N PRO A 104 -13.01 -9.22 2.17
CA PRO A 104 -13.73 -10.49 2.08
C PRO A 104 -15.00 -10.44 1.23
N ALA A 105 -15.68 -9.28 1.19
CA ALA A 105 -16.93 -9.11 0.48
C ALA A 105 -16.76 -9.05 -1.05
N SER A 106 -15.66 -8.48 -1.55
CA SER A 106 -15.41 -8.31 -2.99
C SER A 106 -14.33 -9.25 -3.54
N GLY A 107 -13.50 -9.84 -2.66
CA GLY A 107 -12.29 -10.56 -3.05
C GLY A 107 -11.19 -9.67 -3.64
N LEU A 108 -11.46 -8.36 -3.78
CA LEU A 108 -10.54 -7.42 -4.40
C LEU A 108 -9.48 -6.96 -3.40
N PRO A 109 -8.25 -6.67 -3.88
CA PRO A 109 -7.26 -6.01 -3.07
C PRO A 109 -7.69 -4.57 -2.77
N THR A 110 -7.55 -4.20 -1.50
CA THR A 110 -7.79 -2.87 -0.96
C THR A 110 -6.47 -2.31 -0.43
N VAL A 111 -6.08 -1.16 -0.97
CA VAL A 111 -4.95 -0.37 -0.47
C VAL A 111 -5.43 0.42 0.73
N VAL A 112 -4.70 0.32 1.84
CA VAL A 112 -5.01 1.02 3.09
C VAL A 112 -3.84 1.94 3.41
N LEU A 113 -4.10 3.24 3.42
CA LEU A 113 -3.17 4.26 3.89
C LEU A 113 -3.56 4.69 5.30
N TYR A 114 -2.55 4.98 6.12
CA TYR A 114 -2.73 5.45 7.48
C TYR A 114 -1.52 6.27 7.94
N ASP A 115 -1.71 7.09 8.97
CA ASP A 115 -0.60 7.88 9.52
C ASP A 115 0.33 6.98 10.33
N ALA A 116 1.63 7.07 10.06
CA ALA A 116 2.68 6.40 10.82
C ALA A 116 3.16 7.22 12.02
N VAL A 117 2.70 8.47 12.14
CA VAL A 117 3.06 9.38 13.25
C VAL A 117 2.35 8.95 14.54
N PRO A 118 3.05 8.88 15.69
CA PRO A 118 2.43 8.60 16.99
C PRO A 118 1.31 9.61 17.31
N GLY A 119 0.11 9.11 17.58
CA GLY A 119 -1.06 9.92 17.91
C GLY A 119 -1.98 10.25 16.73
N GLY A 120 -1.55 9.97 15.49
CA GLY A 120 -2.32 10.28 14.27
C GLY A 120 -2.32 11.78 13.97
N ALA A 121 -1.71 12.17 12.85
CA ALA A 121 -1.64 13.57 12.43
C ALA A 121 -2.87 13.99 11.59
N GLY A 122 -3.75 13.05 11.26
CA GLY A 122 -4.90 13.24 10.38
C GLY A 122 -4.49 13.45 8.92
N LEU A 123 -3.29 13.06 8.49
CA LEU A 123 -2.79 13.36 7.14
C LEU A 123 -3.66 12.67 6.09
N VAL A 124 -3.93 11.38 6.30
CA VAL A 124 -4.75 10.61 5.37
C VAL A 124 -6.20 11.09 5.27
N SER A 125 -6.71 11.81 6.28
CA SER A 125 -8.08 12.35 6.24
C SER A 125 -8.28 13.39 5.11
N GLN A 126 -7.20 14.04 4.69
CA GLN A 126 -7.22 15.02 3.59
C GLN A 126 -7.51 14.38 2.23
N LEU A 127 -7.26 13.06 2.08
CA LEU A 127 -7.55 12.32 0.85
C LEU A 127 -9.04 12.09 0.59
N VAL A 128 -9.91 12.54 1.49
CA VAL A 128 -11.36 12.61 1.24
C VAL A 128 -11.68 13.72 0.22
N ASP A 129 -10.83 14.72 0.09
CA ASP A 129 -10.91 15.72 -0.97
C ASP A 129 -10.49 15.11 -2.32
N GLU A 130 -11.39 15.16 -3.30
CA GLU A 130 -11.18 14.58 -4.63
C GLU A 130 -10.01 15.25 -5.38
N GLY A 131 -9.80 16.55 -5.17
CA GLY A 131 -8.70 17.29 -5.78
C GLY A 131 -7.35 16.87 -5.20
N VAL A 132 -7.27 16.71 -3.87
CA VAL A 132 -6.06 16.19 -3.20
C VAL A 132 -5.75 14.77 -3.66
N LEU A 133 -6.77 13.92 -3.78
CA LEU A 133 -6.59 12.56 -4.27
C LEU A 133 -6.12 12.54 -5.73
N ALA A 134 -6.76 13.30 -6.62
CA ALA A 134 -6.38 13.37 -8.03
C ALA A 134 -4.94 13.86 -8.18
N GLN A 135 -4.56 14.88 -7.40
CA GLN A 135 -3.20 15.37 -7.33
C GLN A 135 -2.22 14.29 -6.84
N ALA A 136 -2.58 13.53 -5.81
CA ALA A 136 -1.76 12.43 -5.31
C ALA A 136 -1.55 11.33 -6.36
N MET A 137 -2.58 10.96 -7.12
CA MET A 137 -2.42 9.98 -8.21
C MET A 137 -1.54 10.52 -9.33
N HIS A 138 -1.66 11.80 -9.66
CA HIS A 138 -0.80 12.45 -10.65
C HIS A 138 0.67 12.47 -10.21
N LEU A 139 0.95 12.94 -8.99
CA LEU A 139 2.31 13.02 -8.44
C LEU A 139 2.93 11.63 -8.25
N GLY A 140 2.13 10.60 -7.98
CA GLY A 140 2.61 9.23 -7.90
C GLY A 140 3.21 8.68 -9.20
N LEU A 141 2.93 9.29 -10.36
CA LEU A 141 3.51 8.91 -11.65
C LEU A 141 4.99 9.26 -11.74
N GLU A 142 5.43 10.33 -11.09
CA GLU A 142 6.81 10.84 -11.16
C GLU A 142 7.85 9.77 -10.77
N PRO A 143 7.80 9.14 -9.58
CA PRO A 143 8.79 8.11 -9.19
C PRO A 143 8.75 6.87 -10.10
N VAL A 144 7.63 6.58 -10.76
CA VAL A 144 7.47 5.40 -11.61
C VAL A 144 7.60 5.67 -13.10
N GLY A 145 7.76 6.94 -13.51
CA GLY A 145 7.89 7.38 -14.90
C GLY A 145 9.22 6.99 -15.55
N GLY A 146 10.18 6.53 -14.76
CA GLY A 146 11.38 5.86 -15.27
C GLY A 146 12.61 6.74 -15.49
N ALA A 147 12.61 7.96 -14.97
CA ALA A 147 13.79 8.85 -14.96
C ALA A 147 15.04 8.21 -14.32
N CYS A 148 14.84 7.22 -13.44
CA CYS A 148 15.90 6.44 -12.79
C CYS A 148 16.63 5.45 -13.72
N GLY A 149 16.11 5.16 -14.92
CA GLY A 149 16.72 4.24 -15.88
C GLY A 149 16.61 2.74 -15.54
N CYS A 150 15.86 2.34 -14.51
CA CYS A 150 15.68 0.91 -14.20
C CYS A 150 14.73 0.22 -15.21
N ASP A 151 14.81 -1.11 -15.28
CA ASP A 151 13.93 -1.92 -16.13
C ASP A 151 12.46 -1.87 -15.62
N ALA A 152 11.49 -1.98 -16.54
CA ALA A 152 10.08 -1.92 -16.22
C ALA A 152 9.60 -3.09 -15.34
N ASP A 153 10.20 -4.27 -15.49
CA ASP A 153 9.90 -5.46 -14.69
C ASP A 153 10.67 -5.48 -13.36
N SER A 154 11.44 -4.42 -13.08
CA SER A 154 12.18 -4.21 -11.85
C SER A 154 11.76 -2.92 -11.12
N SER A 155 12.37 -2.63 -9.99
CA SER A 155 12.22 -1.34 -9.30
C SER A 155 13.52 -0.96 -8.60
N CYS A 156 13.69 0.32 -8.26
CA CYS A 156 14.83 0.83 -7.50
C CYS A 156 14.36 1.82 -6.42
N TYR A 157 15.29 2.37 -5.63
CA TYR A 157 15.01 3.40 -4.62
C TYR A 157 14.53 4.74 -5.21
N GLY A 158 14.76 4.98 -6.50
CA GLY A 158 14.13 6.10 -7.23
C GLY A 158 12.74 5.78 -7.77
N CYS A 159 12.17 4.61 -7.44
CA CYS A 159 10.82 4.17 -7.81
C CYS A 159 10.00 3.89 -6.52
N PRO A 160 9.17 2.82 -6.37
CA PRO A 160 8.42 2.64 -5.13
C PRO A 160 9.23 1.99 -3.99
N ARG A 161 10.54 1.76 -4.12
CA ARG A 161 11.32 1.07 -3.07
C ARG A 161 11.70 2.03 -1.95
N THR A 162 11.47 1.58 -0.72
CA THR A 162 11.90 2.24 0.50
C THR A 162 12.55 1.22 1.43
N TYR A 163 13.20 1.68 2.50
CA TYR A 163 13.69 0.76 3.54
C TYR A 163 12.53 -0.01 4.20
N GLN A 164 11.38 0.66 4.40
CA GLN A 164 10.20 0.07 5.05
C GLN A 164 9.60 -1.10 4.28
N ASN A 165 9.79 -1.16 2.95
CA ASN A 165 9.22 -2.21 2.10
C ASN A 165 10.25 -3.19 1.53
N GLN A 166 11.43 -3.31 2.17
CA GLN A 166 12.52 -4.18 1.71
C GLN A 166 12.10 -5.63 1.47
N TYR A 167 11.18 -6.14 2.28
CA TYR A 167 10.63 -7.50 2.14
C TYR A 167 9.81 -7.70 0.86
N LEU A 168 9.38 -6.61 0.19
CA LEU A 168 8.64 -6.64 -1.07
C LEU A 168 9.51 -6.29 -2.28
N HIS A 169 10.75 -5.84 -2.11
CA HIS A 169 11.63 -5.48 -3.24
C HIS A 169 11.70 -6.55 -4.35
N PRO A 170 11.67 -7.86 -4.07
CA PRO A 170 11.68 -8.90 -5.12
C PRO A 170 10.43 -8.93 -6.01
N VAL A 171 9.30 -8.36 -5.56
CA VAL A 171 8.01 -8.41 -6.29
C VAL A 171 7.55 -7.05 -6.81
N LEU A 172 8.23 -5.95 -6.45
CA LEU A 172 7.89 -4.62 -6.91
C LEU A 172 8.37 -4.38 -8.34
N ARG A 173 7.44 -4.05 -9.24
CA ARG A 173 7.70 -3.75 -10.65
C ARG A 173 7.24 -2.33 -10.99
N ARG A 174 8.16 -1.49 -11.48
CA ARG A 174 7.90 -0.09 -11.84
C ARG A 174 6.84 0.01 -12.93
N GLY A 175 6.94 -0.84 -13.96
CA GLY A 175 6.02 -0.85 -15.08
C GLY A 175 4.59 -1.19 -14.67
N ASP A 176 4.41 -2.11 -13.71
CA ASP A 176 3.09 -2.43 -13.18
C ASP A 176 2.48 -1.22 -12.45
N ALA A 177 3.27 -0.56 -11.60
CA ALA A 177 2.84 0.64 -10.90
C ALA A 177 2.41 1.75 -11.86
N LEU A 178 3.26 2.07 -12.85
CA LEU A 178 2.99 3.12 -13.85
C LEU A 178 1.67 2.85 -14.59
N ARG A 179 1.54 1.65 -15.20
CA ARG A 179 0.34 1.32 -15.99
C ARG A 179 -0.94 1.33 -15.17
N LEU A 180 -0.89 0.87 -13.91
CA LEU A 180 -2.07 0.85 -13.05
C LEU A 180 -2.43 2.27 -12.57
N LEU A 181 -1.44 3.12 -12.34
CA LEU A 181 -1.67 4.49 -11.90
C LEU A 181 -2.20 5.38 -13.03
N GLU A 182 -1.71 5.20 -14.26
CA GLU A 182 -2.27 5.84 -15.47
C GLU A 182 -3.75 5.47 -15.67
N ARG A 183 -4.09 4.18 -15.47
CA ARG A 183 -5.49 3.73 -15.51
C ARG A 183 -6.35 4.36 -14.42
N LEU A 184 -5.79 4.60 -13.24
CA LEU A 184 -6.51 5.28 -12.16
C LEU A 184 -6.76 6.75 -12.48
N GLN A 185 -5.74 7.45 -12.97
CA GLN A 185 -5.86 8.86 -13.35
C GLN A 185 -6.94 9.06 -14.41
N ALA A 186 -7.00 8.19 -15.42
CA ALA A 186 -8.04 8.23 -16.46
C ALA A 186 -9.48 8.03 -15.93
N VAL A 187 -9.65 7.45 -14.73
CA VAL A 187 -10.97 7.28 -14.09
C VAL A 187 -11.29 8.42 -13.12
N LEU A 188 -10.27 9.12 -12.61
CA LEU A 188 -10.40 10.22 -11.65
C LEU A 188 -10.54 11.58 -12.30
N GLU A 189 -10.04 11.76 -13.53
CA GLU A 189 -10.36 12.96 -14.29
C GLU A 189 -11.86 12.97 -14.62
N PRO A 190 -12.62 13.99 -14.19
CA PRO A 190 -14.00 14.12 -14.64
C PRO A 190 -13.99 14.26 -16.16
N GLU A 191 -14.96 13.64 -16.85
CA GLU A 191 -15.26 14.01 -18.25
C GLU A 191 -15.56 15.51 -18.28
N VAL A 192 -14.56 16.32 -18.61
CA VAL A 192 -14.73 17.75 -18.88
C VAL A 192 -15.49 17.84 -20.20
N THR A 193 -16.82 17.68 -20.11
CA THR A 193 -17.73 18.08 -21.16
C THR A 193 -17.80 19.60 -21.11
N TRP A 194 -16.95 20.27 -21.88
CA TRP A 194 -17.30 21.60 -22.33
C TRP A 194 -18.64 21.47 -23.05
N ARG A 195 -19.72 22.01 -22.46
CA ARG A 195 -20.90 22.37 -23.25
C ARG A 195 -20.64 23.78 -23.72
N LEU A 196 -20.19 23.90 -24.96
CA LEU A 196 -20.29 25.17 -25.68
C LEU A 196 -21.78 25.43 -25.93
N GLY A 197 -22.27 26.57 -25.42
CA GLY A 197 -23.44 27.31 -25.92
C GLY A 197 -24.79 26.60 -25.86
#